data_AF-A0A951PUJ4-F1
#
_entry.id   AF-A0A951PUJ4-F1
#
_cell.length_a   1.000
_cell.length_b   1.000
_cell.length_c   1.000
_cell.angle_alpha   90.00
_cell.angle_beta   90.00
_cell.angle_gamma   90.00
#
_symmetry.space_group_name_H-M   'P 1'
#
loop_
_entity.id
_entity.type
_entity.pdbx_description
1 polymer ?
#
loop_
_entity_poly.entity_id
_entity_poly.type
_entity_poly.pdbx_seq_one_letter_code
_entity_poly.pdbx_strand_id
1 'polypeptide(L)'
;MNQKFTGQPTIPPNAITVFVKPLLGESKTSEVAPSEFFEVPAASSFPSTTMQVGDRVNWSQCPGHCEQFAPFEITAIDGDYAKLDLFEKPVLLCELTKE
;
A
#
# COMPACT_ATOMS: atom_id res chain seq x y z
N MET A 1 7.59 36.58 40.43
CA MET A 1 6.26 36.76 41.03
C MET A 1 5.44 37.64 40.11
N ASN A 2 4.35 37.12 39.52
CA ASN A 2 3.09 37.79 39.18
C ASN A 2 2.19 36.78 38.47
N GLN A 3 1.25 36.21 39.22
CA GLN A 3 0.09 35.46 38.73
C GLN A 3 -0.84 36.42 37.95
N LYS A 4 -1.71 35.90 37.07
CA LYS A 4 -3.17 36.15 37.14
C LYS A 4 -3.99 35.57 35.95
N PHE A 5 -5.15 35.03 36.33
CA PHE A 5 -6.38 34.70 35.60
C PHE A 5 -6.50 33.42 34.76
N THR A 6 -6.88 32.38 35.49
CA THR A 6 -7.78 31.28 35.11
C THR A 6 -9.17 31.78 34.68
N GLY A 7 -9.76 31.17 33.65
CA GLY A 7 -11.13 31.44 33.18
C GLY A 7 -11.69 30.33 32.31
N GLN A 8 -11.95 29.19 32.94
CA GLN A 8 -12.57 27.98 32.37
C GLN A 8 -14.05 28.24 32.02
N PRO A 9 -14.56 27.87 30.83
CA PRO A 9 -15.98 28.01 30.53
C PRO A 9 -16.80 27.02 31.38
N THR A 10 -17.66 27.58 32.23
CA THR A 10 -18.63 26.88 33.08
C THR A 10 -19.72 26.25 32.21
N ILE A 11 -19.74 24.92 32.12
CA ILE A 11 -20.84 24.15 31.53
C ILE A 11 -21.84 23.84 32.65
N PRO A 12 -23.10 24.31 32.59
CA PRO A 12 -24.11 23.99 33.59
C PRO A 12 -24.56 22.51 33.49
N PRO A 13 -24.97 21.89 34.61
CA PRO A 13 -24.99 20.43 34.76
C PRO A 13 -26.25 19.72 34.22
N ASN A 14 -27.04 20.28 33.28
CA ASN A 14 -28.32 19.64 32.94
C ASN A 14 -28.90 20.01 31.56
N ALA A 15 -28.31 19.50 30.47
CA ALA A 15 -29.02 19.39 29.20
C ALA A 15 -28.45 18.24 28.37
N ILE A 16 -28.99 17.04 28.61
CA ILE A 16 -28.87 15.89 27.71
C ILE A 16 -30.06 15.97 26.76
N THR A 17 -29.80 16.21 25.47
CA THR A 17 -30.80 15.97 24.43
C THR A 17 -30.20 15.10 23.33
N VAL A 18 -30.41 13.80 23.55
CA VAL A 18 -30.35 12.71 22.56
C VAL A 18 -31.38 12.97 21.47
N PHE A 19 -30.96 12.99 20.20
CA PHE A 19 -31.88 12.99 19.06
C PHE A 19 -31.76 11.64 18.34
N VAL A 20 -32.79 10.81 18.52
CA VAL A 20 -32.91 9.46 17.95
C VAL A 20 -34.07 9.44 16.95
N LYS A 21 -33.73 9.24 15.66
CA LYS A 21 -34.39 8.55 14.51
C LYS A 21 -35.93 8.58 14.34
N PRO A 22 -36.45 8.52 13.09
CA PRO A 22 -36.96 7.22 12.63
C PRO A 22 -36.76 6.88 11.13
N LEU A 23 -37.00 5.60 10.85
CA LEU A 23 -36.86 4.80 9.64
C LEU A 23 -37.96 5.04 8.58
N LEU A 24 -37.68 4.51 7.38
CA LEU A 24 -38.61 3.84 6.45
C LEU A 24 -38.99 4.63 5.18
N GLY A 25 -38.52 4.14 4.04
CA GLY A 25 -38.92 4.53 2.69
C GLY A 25 -38.35 3.56 1.67
N GLU A 26 -39.16 2.58 1.28
CA GLU A 26 -38.89 1.48 0.35
C GLU A 26 -38.77 1.92 -1.13
N SER A 27 -38.37 0.94 -1.97
CA SER A 27 -38.58 0.79 -3.44
C SER A 27 -37.30 0.97 -4.28
N LYS A 28 -36.62 -0.10 -4.72
CA LYS A 28 -36.95 -1.04 -5.82
C LYS A 28 -36.51 -0.54 -7.21
N THR A 29 -35.40 -1.15 -7.68
CA THR A 29 -35.10 -1.62 -9.06
C THR A 29 -34.84 -0.65 -10.21
N SER A 30 -33.66 -0.86 -10.82
CA SER A 30 -33.20 -0.51 -12.19
C SER A 30 -32.99 0.98 -12.45
N GLU A 31 -31.94 1.43 -13.14
CA GLU A 31 -31.42 0.93 -14.41
C GLU A 31 -30.02 1.48 -14.64
N VAL A 32 -29.23 0.71 -15.38
CA VAL A 32 -27.82 0.82 -15.67
C VAL A 32 -27.39 2.14 -16.34
N ALA A 33 -26.28 2.70 -15.87
CA ALA A 33 -25.34 3.42 -16.73
C ALA A 33 -23.94 2.89 -16.41
N PRO A 34 -23.23 2.26 -17.37
CA PRO A 34 -21.83 1.90 -17.18
C PRO A 34 -21.07 3.22 -17.15
N SER A 35 -20.81 3.74 -15.95
CA SER A 35 -19.66 4.62 -15.77
C SER A 35 -18.49 3.83 -16.31
N GLU A 36 -17.81 4.39 -17.31
CA GLU A 36 -16.58 3.83 -17.85
C GLU A 36 -15.71 3.44 -16.67
N PHE A 37 -15.79 2.13 -16.38
CA PHE A 37 -14.91 1.44 -15.50
C PHE A 37 -13.62 1.61 -16.25
N PHE A 38 -12.85 2.64 -15.87
CA PHE A 38 -11.42 2.57 -16.02
C PHE A 38 -11.07 1.33 -15.23
N GLU A 39 -11.08 0.22 -15.96
CA GLU A 39 -10.42 -1.00 -15.66
C GLU A 39 -8.97 -0.54 -15.52
N VAL A 40 -8.62 -0.07 -14.31
CA VAL A 40 -7.26 -0.28 -13.83
C VAL A 40 -7.07 -1.77 -14.04
N PRO A 41 -6.21 -2.21 -14.97
CA PRO A 41 -5.94 -3.62 -15.10
C PRO A 41 -5.25 -4.06 -13.80
N ALA A 42 -6.06 -4.39 -12.80
CA ALA A 42 -5.68 -4.98 -11.54
C ALA A 42 -5.42 -6.47 -11.80
N ALA A 43 -4.50 -6.77 -12.71
CA ALA A 43 -3.99 -8.10 -12.95
C ALA A 43 -2.77 -8.06 -13.88
N SER A 44 -1.74 -7.28 -13.54
CA SER A 44 -0.42 -7.89 -13.68
C SER A 44 -0.25 -8.83 -12.49
N SER A 45 -0.96 -9.97 -12.56
CA SER A 45 -0.61 -11.16 -11.80
C SER A 45 0.71 -11.65 -12.38
N PHE A 46 1.79 -10.90 -12.12
CA PHE A 46 3.10 -11.49 -12.07
C PHE A 46 2.97 -12.66 -11.10
N PRO A 47 3.50 -13.85 -11.44
CA PRO A 47 3.47 -14.96 -10.49
C PRO A 47 3.92 -14.38 -9.16
N SER A 48 3.10 -14.58 -8.12
CA SER A 48 3.34 -14.12 -6.76
C SER A 48 4.50 -14.94 -6.18
N THR A 49 5.64 -14.86 -6.84
CA THR A 49 6.91 -15.41 -6.44
C THR A 49 7.30 -14.50 -5.30
N THR A 50 6.86 -14.86 -4.10
CA THR A 50 7.29 -14.23 -2.86
C THR A 50 8.79 -14.46 -2.77
N MET A 51 9.56 -13.52 -3.28
CA MET A 51 11.00 -13.50 -3.14
C MET A 51 11.34 -13.17 -1.70
N GLN A 52 12.39 -13.82 -1.19
CA GLN A 52 12.84 -13.63 0.18
C GLN A 52 14.34 -13.31 0.19
N VAL A 53 14.79 -12.68 1.28
CA VAL A 53 16.22 -12.47 1.52
C VAL A 53 16.92 -13.83 1.56
N GLY A 54 18.02 -13.97 0.80
CA GLY A 54 18.76 -15.22 0.58
C GLY A 54 18.33 -15.98 -0.68
N ASP A 55 17.24 -15.58 -1.36
CA ASP A 55 16.89 -16.18 -2.64
C ASP A 55 17.88 -15.76 -3.74
N ARG A 56 18.17 -16.71 -4.62
CA ARG A 56 18.93 -16.48 -5.85
C ARG A 56 17.99 -16.10 -6.97
N VAL A 57 18.27 -14.99 -7.62
CA VAL A 57 17.41 -14.39 -8.61
C VAL A 57 18.22 -13.93 -9.82
N ASN A 58 17.60 -14.07 -10.98
CA ASN A 58 18.12 -13.57 -12.23
C ASN A 58 17.45 -12.22 -12.53
N TRP A 59 18.24 -11.20 -12.84
CA TRP A 59 17.71 -9.88 -13.16
C TRP A 59 17.62 -9.72 -14.67
N SER A 60 16.39 -9.68 -15.20
CA SER A 60 16.14 -9.65 -16.66
C SER A 60 16.53 -8.32 -17.31
N GLN A 61 16.56 -7.23 -16.54
CA GLN A 61 16.99 -5.89 -16.96
C GLN A 61 18.43 -5.58 -16.54
N CYS A 62 19.21 -6.60 -16.19
CA CYS A 62 20.60 -6.42 -15.79
C CYS A 62 21.42 -5.88 -16.98
N PRO A 63 22.23 -4.83 -16.79
CA PRO A 63 23.19 -4.40 -17.81
C PRO A 63 24.12 -5.56 -18.20
N GLY A 64 24.42 -5.73 -19.49
CA GLY A 64 25.18 -6.90 -19.96
C GLY A 64 26.57 -7.10 -19.33
N HIS A 65 27.19 -6.04 -18.77
CA HIS A 65 28.45 -6.17 -18.02
C HIS A 65 28.28 -6.84 -16.65
N CYS A 66 27.06 -6.87 -16.13
CA CYS A 66 26.71 -7.49 -14.87
C CYS A 66 26.07 -8.87 -15.02
N GLU A 67 25.56 -9.22 -16.20
CA GLU A 67 24.92 -10.51 -16.49
C GLU A 67 25.84 -11.71 -16.17
N GLN A 68 27.16 -11.53 -16.34
CA GLN A 68 28.17 -12.54 -15.98
C GLN A 68 28.23 -12.88 -14.47
N PHE A 69 27.65 -12.03 -13.62
CA PHE A 69 27.60 -12.23 -12.18
C PHE A 69 26.26 -12.80 -11.70
N ALA A 70 25.30 -13.00 -12.61
CA ALA A 70 24.07 -13.69 -12.28
C ALA A 70 24.36 -15.20 -12.03
N PRO A 71 23.63 -15.86 -11.12
CA PRO A 71 22.49 -15.35 -10.35
C PRO A 71 22.91 -14.49 -9.15
N PHE A 72 22.06 -13.53 -8.80
CA PHE A 72 22.28 -12.61 -7.69
C PHE A 72 21.54 -13.07 -6.44
N GLU A 73 22.12 -12.85 -5.27
CA GLU A 73 21.44 -13.12 -4.00
C GLU A 73 20.73 -11.86 -3.50
N ILE A 74 19.47 -12.01 -3.07
CA ILE A 74 18.73 -10.93 -2.42
C ILE A 74 19.26 -10.75 -1.00
N THR A 75 19.81 -9.57 -0.70
CA THR A 75 20.32 -9.24 0.65
C THR A 75 19.31 -8.48 1.50
N ALA A 76 18.38 -7.76 0.86
CA ALA A 76 17.30 -7.05 1.55
C ALA A 76 16.08 -6.90 0.63
N ILE A 77 14.90 -6.73 1.21
CA ILE A 77 13.66 -6.43 0.48
C ILE A 77 12.95 -5.26 1.17
N ASP A 78 12.61 -4.25 0.38
CA ASP A 78 11.92 -3.04 0.78
C ASP A 78 10.65 -2.88 -0.09
N GLY A 79 9.56 -3.50 0.35
CA GLY A 79 8.29 -3.50 -0.38
C GLY A 79 8.39 -4.19 -1.74
N ASP A 80 8.22 -3.42 -2.82
CA ASP A 80 8.31 -3.88 -4.22
C ASP A 80 9.75 -3.92 -4.77
N TYR A 81 10.74 -3.55 -3.97
CA TYR A 81 12.13 -3.50 -4.36
C TYR A 81 12.97 -4.53 -3.58
N ALA A 82 13.93 -5.14 -4.26
CA ALA A 82 14.94 -5.99 -3.66
C ALA A 82 16.33 -5.39 -3.83
N LYS A 83 17.16 -5.55 -2.82
CA LYS A 83 18.59 -5.25 -2.86
C LYS A 83 19.35 -6.52 -3.15
N LEU A 84 20.27 -6.45 -4.10
CA LEU A 84 21.13 -7.57 -4.48
C LEU A 84 22.50 -7.42 -3.82
N ASP A 85 23.19 -8.52 -3.55
CA ASP A 85 24.52 -8.50 -2.91
C ASP A 85 25.54 -7.64 -3.70
N LEU A 86 25.55 -7.80 -5.02
CA LEU A 86 26.50 -7.13 -5.92
C LEU A 86 26.05 -5.72 -6.35
N PHE A 87 24.86 -5.28 -5.93
CA PHE A 87 24.31 -3.99 -6.34
C PHE A 87 23.84 -3.17 -5.15
N GLU A 88 24.42 -1.97 -5.02
CA GLU A 88 23.96 -1.00 -4.04
C GLU A 88 22.57 -0.46 -4.36
N LYS A 89 22.21 -0.44 -5.65
CA LYS A 89 20.92 0.08 -6.13
C LYS A 89 19.83 -0.98 -5.98
N PRO A 90 18.70 -0.65 -5.32
CA PRO A 90 17.56 -1.54 -5.27
C PRO A 90 16.95 -1.71 -6.67
N VAL A 91 16.54 -2.93 -6.98
CA VAL A 91 15.92 -3.34 -8.24
C VAL A 91 14.49 -3.80 -7.98
N LEU A 92 13.62 -3.66 -8.97
CA LEU A 92 12.22 -4.05 -8.81
C LEU A 92 12.08 -5.57 -8.76
N LEU A 93 11.28 -6.08 -7.82
CA LEU A 93 10.95 -7.50 -7.75
C LEU A 93 10.31 -8.02 -9.06
N CYS A 94 9.58 -7.17 -9.78
CA CYS A 94 9.01 -7.52 -11.09
C CYS A 94 10.05 -7.75 -12.19
N GLU A 95 11.27 -7.22 -12.04
CA GLU A 95 12.36 -7.44 -13.00
C GLU A 95 13.22 -8.65 -12.62
N LEU A 96 12.96 -9.24 -11.46
CA LEU A 96 13.67 -10.38 -10.93
C LEU A 96 12.88 -11.66 -11.20
N THR A 97 13.59 -12.70 -11.60
CA THR A 97 13.03 -14.04 -11.78
C THR A 97 13.75 -14.99 -10.84
N LYS A 98 13.01 -15.79 -10.07
CA LYS A 98 13.60 -16.80 -9.19
C LYS A 98 14.12 -17.97 -10.03
N GLU A 99 15.36 -18.40 -9.80
CA GLU A 99 15.95 -19.59 -10.44
C GLU A 99 15.52 -20.88 -9.70
#